data_AF-A0A7V2WND9-F1
#
_entry.id   AF-A0A7V2WND9-F1
#
_cell.length_a   1.000
_cell.length_b   1.000
_cell.length_c   1.000
_cell.angle_alpha   90.00
_cell.angle_beta   90.00
_cell.angle_gamma   90.00
#
_symmetry.space_group_name_H-M   'P 1'
#
loop_
_entity.id
_entity.type
_entity.pdbx_description
1 polymer ?
#
loop_
_entity_poly.entity_id
_entity_poly.type
_entity_poly.pdbx_seq_one_letter_code
_entity_poly.pdbx_strand_id
1 'polypeptide(L)'
;MKNPISKLIPKRFRRSRVVIPVVRLNGVIAASRRGLSLENIGSALEKAFAKPATKAVALAINSPGGSPVQSALIHDRIRQLAAKNDTRILVFCEDVAASGGYWLATAGDEIYANASSIVGSIGV
;
A
#
# COMPACT_ATOMS: atom_id res chain seq x y z
N MET A 1 3.68 -14.87 -19.69
CA MET A 1 2.47 -15.58 -20.18
C MET A 1 2.19 -16.75 -19.23
N LYS A 2 0.94 -16.90 -18.74
CA LYS A 2 0.59 -18.02 -17.83
C LYS A 2 0.61 -19.33 -18.64
N ASN A 3 1.56 -20.22 -18.33
CA ASN A 3 1.71 -21.49 -19.04
C ASN A 3 0.46 -22.37 -18.80
N PRO A 4 -0.32 -22.73 -19.84
CA PRO A 4 -1.62 -23.40 -19.70
C PRO A 4 -1.52 -24.76 -18.98
N ILE A 5 -0.36 -25.41 -19.07
CA ILE A 5 -0.07 -26.71 -18.42
C ILE A 5 -0.13 -26.61 -16.89
N SER A 6 0.18 -25.45 -16.31
CA SER A 6 0.15 -25.24 -14.87
C SER A 6 -1.24 -25.44 -14.25
N LYS A 7 -2.32 -25.32 -15.03
CA LYS A 7 -3.69 -25.57 -14.57
C LYS A 7 -4.03 -27.06 -14.38
N LEU A 8 -3.33 -27.97 -15.04
CA LEU A 8 -3.54 -29.42 -14.93
C LEU A 8 -2.77 -30.07 -13.76
N ILE A 9 -1.76 -29.37 -13.24
CA ILE A 9 -0.97 -29.86 -12.10
C ILE A 9 -1.83 -29.73 -10.82
N PRO A 10 -2.02 -30.82 -10.03
CA PRO A 10 -2.73 -30.76 -8.75
C PRO A 10 -2.13 -29.70 -7.84
N LYS A 11 -2.96 -28.98 -7.03
CA LYS A 11 -2.49 -27.89 -6.15
C LYS A 11 -1.27 -28.28 -5.30
N ARG A 12 -1.20 -29.54 -4.85
CA ARG A 12 -0.09 -30.15 -4.09
C ARG A 12 1.27 -30.20 -4.81
N PHE A 13 1.29 -30.18 -6.14
CA PHE A 13 2.52 -30.20 -6.96
C PHE A 13 2.79 -28.86 -7.66
N ARG A 14 1.92 -27.85 -7.48
CA ARG A 14 2.20 -26.50 -7.97
C ARG A 14 3.17 -25.81 -7.03
N ARG A 15 4.31 -25.33 -7.55
CA ARG A 15 5.13 -24.34 -6.83
C ARG A 15 4.27 -23.11 -6.56
N SER A 16 3.89 -22.88 -5.31
CA SER A 16 3.25 -21.63 -4.90
C SER A 16 4.33 -20.54 -4.91
N ARG A 17 4.28 -19.66 -5.91
CA ARG A 17 5.11 -18.46 -5.88
C ARG A 17 4.40 -17.45 -4.99
N VAL A 18 4.99 -17.14 -3.85
CA VAL A 18 4.51 -16.06 -2.99
C VAL A 18 4.63 -14.76 -3.77
N VAL A 19 3.54 -14.00 -3.86
CA VAL A 19 3.51 -12.69 -4.51
C VAL A 19 3.08 -11.69 -3.46
N ILE A 20 3.86 -10.63 -3.30
CA ILE A 20 3.55 -9.49 -2.43
C ILE A 20 3.28 -8.30 -3.37
N PRO A 21 2.04 -7.85 -3.51
CA PRO A 21 1.69 -6.66 -4.27
C PRO A 21 2.32 -5.42 -3.61
N VAL A 22 2.83 -4.51 -4.43
CA VAL A 22 3.38 -3.22 -3.97
C VAL A 22 2.48 -2.11 -4.50
N VAL A 23 2.02 -1.24 -3.60
CA VAL A 23 1.27 -0.03 -3.95
C VAL A 23 2.14 1.18 -3.66
N ARG A 24 2.35 2.03 -4.67
CA ARG A 24 3.13 3.27 -4.54
C ARG A 24 2.20 4.43 -4.19
N LEU A 25 2.52 5.11 -3.10
CA LEU A 25 1.85 6.31 -2.61
C LEU A 25 2.84 7.46 -2.77
N ASN A 26 2.83 8.11 -3.94
CA ASN A 26 3.82 9.12 -4.32
C ASN A 26 3.17 10.49 -4.54
N GLY A 27 3.85 11.55 -4.08
CA GLY A 27 3.48 12.94 -4.30
C GLY A 27 2.62 13.55 -3.20
N VAL A 28 2.16 14.78 -3.44
CA VAL A 28 1.35 15.55 -2.48
C VAL A 28 -0.04 14.93 -2.35
N ILE A 29 -0.50 14.74 -1.12
CA ILE A 29 -1.83 14.25 -0.82
C ILE A 29 -2.85 15.37 -1.08
N ALA A 30 -3.69 15.23 -2.10
CA ALA A 30 -4.62 16.28 -2.50
C ALA A 30 -5.77 15.73 -3.34
N ALA A 31 -6.96 16.31 -3.17
CA ALA A 31 -8.13 16.03 -4.00
C ALA A 31 -8.00 16.72 -5.37
N SER A 32 -7.02 16.29 -6.16
CA SER A 32 -6.80 16.79 -7.52
C SER A 32 -6.42 15.66 -8.46
N ARG A 33 -6.56 15.89 -9.77
CA ARG A 33 -6.28 14.88 -10.81
C ARG A 33 -4.83 14.35 -10.78
N ARG A 34 -3.88 15.13 -10.26
CA ARG A 34 -2.47 14.75 -10.14
C ARG A 34 -2.03 14.49 -8.69
N GLY A 35 -2.92 14.71 -7.73
CA GLY A 35 -2.63 14.49 -6.31
C GLY A 35 -2.76 13.03 -5.92
N LEU A 36 -2.11 12.66 -4.82
CA LEU A 36 -2.38 11.41 -4.15
C LEU A 36 -3.75 11.52 -3.44
N SER A 37 -4.78 10.93 -4.06
CA SER A 37 -6.16 10.91 -3.56
C SER A 37 -6.71 9.49 -3.57
N LEU A 38 -7.73 9.22 -2.76
CA LEU A 38 -8.39 7.91 -2.75
C LEU A 38 -8.98 7.55 -4.12
N GLU A 39 -9.53 8.53 -4.84
CA GLU A 39 -10.05 8.33 -6.20
C GLU A 39 -8.98 7.80 -7.15
N ASN A 40 -7.78 8.38 -7.11
CA ASN A 40 -6.69 8.04 -8.02
C ASN A 40 -6.07 6.66 -7.71
N ILE A 41 -5.98 6.29 -6.43
CA ILE A 41 -5.27 5.07 -5.99
C ILE A 41 -6.20 3.90 -5.63
N GLY A 42 -7.51 4.14 -5.48
CA GLY A 42 -8.47 3.15 -4.99
C GLY A 42 -8.47 1.86 -5.82
N SER A 43 -8.48 1.97 -7.15
CA SER A 43 -8.45 0.79 -8.02
C SER A 43 -7.16 -0.02 -7.90
N ALA A 44 -6.03 0.62 -7.59
CA ALA A 44 -4.76 -0.05 -7.35
C ALA A 44 -4.76 -0.78 -6.00
N LEU A 45 -5.33 -0.16 -4.96
CA LEU A 45 -5.56 -0.81 -3.66
C LEU A 45 -6.43 -2.06 -3.84
N GLU A 46 -7.61 -1.95 -4.45
CA GLU A 46 -8.49 -3.12 -4.66
C GLU A 46 -7.75 -4.28 -5.36
N LYS A 47 -6.99 -3.96 -6.41
CA LYS A 47 -6.22 -4.96 -7.16
C LYS A 47 -5.11 -5.59 -6.34
N ALA A 48 -4.48 -4.84 -5.43
CA ALA A 48 -3.44 -5.35 -4.55
C ALA A 48 -4.04 -6.36 -3.56
N PHE A 49 -5.14 -6.01 -2.90
CA PHE A 49 -5.77 -6.87 -1.89
C PHE A 49 -6.55 -8.06 -2.49
N ALA A 50 -7.01 -7.97 -3.74
CA ALA A 50 -7.72 -9.07 -4.41
C ALA A 50 -6.83 -10.23 -4.91
N LYS A 51 -5.50 -10.18 -4.70
CA LYS A 51 -4.57 -11.20 -5.21
C LYS A 51 -4.66 -12.50 -4.39
N PRO A 52 -5.03 -13.65 -5.01
CA PRO A 52 -5.14 -14.92 -4.30
C PRO A 52 -3.82 -15.32 -3.64
N ALA A 53 -3.91 -15.85 -2.41
CA ALA A 53 -2.77 -16.30 -1.60
C ALA A 53 -1.78 -15.20 -1.17
N THR A 54 -2.16 -13.93 -1.26
CA THR A 54 -1.38 -12.81 -0.72
C THR A 54 -1.56 -12.78 0.79
N LYS A 55 -0.46 -12.95 1.53
CA LYS A 55 -0.45 -12.80 3.00
C LYS A 55 -0.05 -11.39 3.44
N ALA A 56 0.52 -10.61 2.54
CA ALA A 56 0.97 -9.25 2.82
C ALA A 56 0.87 -8.34 1.59
N VAL A 57 0.60 -7.06 1.81
CA VAL A 57 0.71 -5.99 0.83
C VAL A 57 1.77 -5.01 1.29
N ALA A 58 2.65 -4.61 0.38
CA ALA A 58 3.65 -3.59 0.64
C ALA A 58 3.17 -2.21 0.17
N LEU A 59 3.35 -1.20 1.00
CA LEU A 59 3.13 0.21 0.64
C LEU A 59 4.49 0.88 0.53
N ALA A 60 4.77 1.50 -0.61
CA ALA A 60 5.94 2.36 -0.79
C ALA A 60 5.48 3.81 -0.74
N ILE A 61 5.90 4.56 0.28
CA ILE A 61 5.44 5.92 0.56
C ILE A 61 6.55 6.91 0.25
N ASN A 62 6.25 7.86 -0.63
CA ASN A 62 7.11 8.99 -0.94
C ASN A 62 6.25 10.26 -1.05
N SER A 63 5.86 10.80 0.10
CA SER A 63 4.94 11.93 0.20
C SER A 63 5.33 12.91 1.32
N PRO A 64 5.37 14.23 1.04
CA PRO A 64 5.56 15.26 2.06
C PRO A 64 4.30 15.52 2.90
N GLY A 65 3.19 14.82 2.61
CA GLY A 65 1.88 15.06 3.23
C GLY A 65 0.92 15.84 2.34
N GLY A 66 -0.04 16.52 2.96
CA GLY A 66 -1.06 17.30 2.27
C GLY A 66 -2.41 17.25 2.98
N SER A 67 -3.48 17.08 2.20
CA SER A 67 -4.86 17.10 2.68
C SER A 67 -5.11 16.08 3.81
N PRO A 68 -5.54 16.51 5.00
CA PRO A 68 -5.86 15.60 6.11
C PRO A 68 -7.04 14.70 5.76
N VAL A 69 -8.03 15.22 5.01
CA VAL A 69 -9.20 14.45 4.56
C VAL A 69 -8.78 13.31 3.63
N GLN A 70 -7.96 13.59 2.61
CA GLN A 70 -7.49 12.52 1.71
C GLN A 70 -6.56 11.54 2.43
N SER A 71 -5.76 12.01 3.39
CA SER A 71 -4.91 11.14 4.22
C SER A 71 -5.76 10.14 5.01
N ALA A 72 -6.81 10.61 5.70
CA ALA A 72 -7.75 9.78 6.44
C ALA A 72 -8.47 8.76 5.53
N LEU A 73 -9.01 9.21 4.39
CA LEU A 73 -9.73 8.35 3.46
C LEU A 73 -8.86 7.21 2.91
N ILE A 74 -7.61 7.52 2.53
CA ILE A 74 -6.67 6.52 2.03
C ILE A 74 -6.27 5.55 3.16
N HIS A 75 -5.91 6.08 4.33
CA HIS A 75 -5.56 5.30 5.51
C HIS A 75 -6.67 4.30 5.87
N ASP A 76 -7.90 4.78 6.00
CA ASP A 76 -9.04 3.95 6.39
C ASP A 76 -9.35 2.91 5.34
N ARG A 77 -9.22 3.24 4.05
CA ARG A 77 -9.42 2.25 2.99
C ARG A 77 -8.39 1.13 3.05
N ILE A 78 -7.14 1.46 3.30
CA ILE A 78 -6.05 0.48 3.45
C ILE A 78 -6.37 -0.46 4.62
N ARG A 79 -6.74 0.07 5.79
CA ARG A 79 -7.07 -0.75 6.97
C ARG A 79 -8.33 -1.60 6.76
N GLN A 80 -9.37 -1.06 6.12
CA GLN A 80 -10.57 -1.82 5.77
C GLN A 80 -10.24 -3.01 4.84
N LEU A 81 -9.40 -2.79 3.84
CA LEU A 81 -8.99 -3.83 2.90
C LEU A 81 -8.11 -4.88 3.59
N ALA A 82 -7.20 -4.48 4.46
CA ALA A 82 -6.40 -5.41 5.26
C ALA A 82 -7.27 -6.28 6.16
N ALA A 83 -8.19 -5.68 6.91
CA ALA A 83 -9.12 -6.42 7.78
C ALA A 83 -10.02 -7.37 6.99
N LYS A 84 -10.58 -6.91 5.85
CA LYS A 84 -11.45 -7.74 5.00
C LYS A 84 -10.74 -8.97 4.43
N ASN A 85 -9.44 -8.86 4.14
CA ASN A 85 -8.68 -9.92 3.46
C ASN A 85 -7.72 -10.68 4.39
N ASP A 86 -7.67 -10.34 5.68
CA ASP A 86 -6.71 -10.87 6.64
C ASP A 86 -5.25 -10.75 6.13
N THR A 87 -4.92 -9.55 5.66
CA THR A 87 -3.65 -9.25 4.98
C THR A 87 -2.79 -8.32 5.80
N ARG A 88 -1.53 -8.69 6.01
CA ARG A 88 -0.54 -7.85 6.69
C ARG A 88 -0.08 -6.69 5.81
N ILE A 89 0.15 -5.51 6.37
CA ILE A 89 0.64 -4.34 5.65
C ILE A 89 2.08 -4.05 6.07
N LEU A 90 2.98 -4.06 5.10
CA LEU A 90 4.38 -3.65 5.28
C LEU A 90 4.58 -2.29 4.63
N VAL A 91 5.08 -1.31 5.37
CA VAL A 91 5.27 0.05 4.86
C VAL A 91 6.76 0.33 4.69
N PHE A 92 7.11 0.88 3.54
CA PHE A 92 8.46 1.34 3.21
C PHE A 92 8.39 2.84 2.92
N CYS A 93 8.94 3.64 3.82
CA CYS A 93 9.18 5.06 3.62
C CYS A 93 10.40 5.20 2.68
N GLU A 94 10.19 5.81 1.50
CA GLU A 94 11.25 6.15 0.56
C GLU A 94 11.93 7.46 1.02
N ASP A 95 12.05 8.48 0.16
CA ASP A 95 12.76 9.73 0.50
C ASP A 95 12.03 10.54 1.59
N VAL A 96 10.69 10.64 1.49
CA VAL A 96 9.87 11.38 2.45
C VAL A 96 8.57 10.64 2.79
N ALA A 97 8.24 10.56 4.07
CA ALA A 97 6.95 10.13 4.58
C ALA A 97 6.60 11.00 5.80
N ALA A 98 6.19 12.23 5.53
CA ALA A 98 5.99 13.28 6.54
C ALA A 98 4.53 13.75 6.58
N SER A 99 4.07 14.26 7.73
CA SER A 99 2.71 14.78 7.95
C SER A 99 1.65 13.75 7.50
N GLY A 100 0.78 14.08 6.54
CA GLY A 100 -0.17 13.13 5.96
C GLY A 100 0.49 11.86 5.39
N GLY A 101 1.72 11.94 4.87
CA GLY A 101 2.48 10.77 4.42
C GLY A 101 2.86 9.84 5.58
N TYR A 102 3.21 10.41 6.74
CA TYR A 102 3.43 9.62 7.96
C TYR A 102 2.11 9.01 8.47
N TRP A 103 0.99 9.73 8.36
CA TRP A 103 -0.33 9.18 8.67
C TRP A 103 -0.69 7.98 7.75
N LEU A 104 -0.35 8.03 6.46
CA LEU A 104 -0.49 6.85 5.61
C LEU A 104 0.41 5.70 6.07
N ALA A 105 1.61 6.00 6.56
CA ALA A 105 2.53 4.99 7.07
C ALA A 105 1.98 4.26 8.31
N THR A 106 1.21 4.95 9.17
CA THR A 106 0.59 4.31 10.34
C THR A 106 -0.50 3.31 9.99
N ALA A 107 -0.91 3.20 8.72
CA ALA A 107 -1.77 2.10 8.28
C ALA A 107 -1.03 0.74 8.27
N GLY A 108 0.31 0.75 8.30
CA GLY A 108 1.17 -0.43 8.31
C GLY A 108 1.17 -1.17 9.63
N ASP A 109 1.33 -2.49 9.57
CA ASP A 109 1.63 -3.30 10.76
C ASP A 109 3.13 -3.26 11.10
N GLU A 110 3.97 -2.96 10.10
CA GLU A 110 5.40 -2.67 10.25
C GLU A 110 5.80 -1.50 9.36
N ILE A 111 6.62 -0.58 9.88
CA ILE A 111 7.09 0.61 9.16
C ILE A 111 8.62 0.53 9.08
N TYR A 112 9.12 0.59 7.85
CA TYR A 112 10.53 0.59 7.52
C TYR A 112 10.91 1.93 6.90
N ALA A 113 12.01 2.53 7.35
CA ALA A 113 12.55 3.76 6.80
C ALA A 113 14.06 3.65 6.68
N ASN A 114 14.65 4.34 5.71
CA ASN A 114 16.09 4.55 5.69
C ASN A 114 16.46 5.56 6.80
N ALA A 115 17.68 5.50 7.32
CA ALA A 115 18.17 6.48 8.29
C ALA A 115 18.14 7.93 7.75
N SER A 116 18.21 8.08 6.43
CA SER A 116 18.14 9.36 5.72
C SER A 116 16.72 9.73 5.25
N SER A 117 15.71 8.89 5.45
CA SER A 117 14.32 9.20 5.08
C SER A 117 13.77 10.32 5.97
N ILE A 118 13.11 11.31 5.35
CA ILE A 118 12.43 12.37 6.09
C ILE A 118 11.07 11.84 6.56
N VAL A 119 10.97 11.55 7.85
CA VAL A 119 9.73 11.07 8.50
C VAL A 119 9.28 12.03 9.60
N GLY A 120 8.04 11.85 10.09
CA GLY A 120 7.50 12.69 11.16
C GLY A 120 6.71 13.88 10.62
N SER A 121 7.00 15.10 11.09
CA SER A 121 6.19 16.31 10.82
C SER A 121 4.72 16.13 11.24
N ILE A 122 4.50 15.57 12.43
CA ILE A 122 3.17 15.31 12.99
C ILE A 122 2.60 16.64 13.51
N GLY A 123 1.63 17.18 12.79
CA GLY A 123 0.99 18.46 13.10
C GLY A 123 -0.09 18.80 12.08
N VAL A 124 -0.88 19.82 12.39
CA VAL A 124 -1.97 20.37 11.57
C VAL A 124 -1.88 21.89 11.52
#